data_AF-A0A6J4IK50-F1
#
_entry.id   AF-A0A6J4IK50-F1
#
_cell.length_a   1.000
_cell.length_b   1.000
_cell.length_c   1.000
_cell.angle_alpha   90.00
_cell.angle_beta   90.00
_cell.angle_gamma   90.00
#
_symmetry.space_group_name_H-M   'P 1'
#
loop_
_entity.id
_entity.type
_entity.pdbx_description
1 polymer ?
#
loop_
_entity_poly.entity_id
_entity_poly.type
_entity_poly.pdbx_seq_one_letter_code
_entity_poly.pdbx_strand_id
1 'polypeptide(L)'
;MTRADGRPEGAGGRVEARIFLGIGAFVFVLFVLYAATSGEEAGTTMLLLIAGLGALAGGYLLHQARRAPDPARIGGNRQVTEEAYLPHASVWPLGIGAGCVVMANGLALGAWALLPGALLTVASVLG
;
A
#
# COMPACT_ATOMS: atom_id res chain seq x y z
N MET A 1 15.68 36.35 -3.72
CA MET A 1 14.80 36.48 -2.55
C MET A 1 13.47 35.82 -2.87
N THR A 2 13.36 34.52 -2.65
CA THR A 2 12.13 33.74 -2.80
C THR A 2 11.84 33.13 -1.44
N ARG A 3 10.70 33.51 -0.87
CA ARG A 3 10.24 33.15 0.47
C ARG A 3 10.04 31.62 0.51
N ALA A 4 10.97 30.91 1.14
CA ALA A 4 10.76 29.53 1.57
C ALA A 4 9.64 29.56 2.61
N ASP A 5 8.45 29.18 2.18
CA ASP A 5 7.30 28.98 3.04
C ASP A 5 7.62 27.80 3.96
N GLY A 6 8.03 28.11 5.20
CA GLY A 6 8.45 27.16 6.21
C GLY A 6 7.27 26.40 6.83
N ARG A 7 6.47 25.73 5.99
CA ARG A 7 5.50 24.75 6.46
C ARG A 7 6.27 23.52 6.96
N PRO A 8 6.06 23.08 8.20
CA PRO A 8 6.73 21.89 8.71
C PRO A 8 6.19 20.67 7.95
N GLU A 9 6.91 20.21 6.92
CA GLU A 9 6.59 19.00 6.14
C GLU A 9 6.72 17.69 6.96
N GLY A 10 6.97 17.78 8.27
CA GLY A 10 7.19 16.63 9.14
C GLY A 10 5.93 15.90 9.62
N ALA A 11 4.72 16.35 9.28
CA ALA A 11 3.47 15.72 9.75
C ALA A 11 2.88 14.68 8.77
N GLY A 12 3.62 14.31 7.72
CA GLY A 12 3.18 13.46 6.60
C GLY A 12 2.95 11.97 6.91
N GLY A 13 2.70 11.59 8.16
CA GLY A 13 2.07 10.30 8.47
C GLY A 13 0.65 10.44 9.00
N ARG A 14 0.29 11.62 9.53
CA ARG A 14 -0.96 11.84 10.25
C ARG A 14 -2.08 12.32 9.35
N VAL A 15 -1.76 12.98 8.24
CA VAL A 15 -2.75 13.42 7.24
C VAL A 15 -3.18 12.22 6.40
N GLU A 16 -2.21 11.44 5.96
CA GLU A 16 -2.30 10.21 5.19
C GLU A 16 -3.10 9.17 5.97
N ALA A 17 -2.77 8.97 7.26
CA ALA A 17 -3.57 8.13 8.14
C ALA A 17 -5.03 8.57 8.21
N ARG A 18 -5.31 9.88 8.31
CA ARG A 18 -6.68 10.40 8.33
C ARG A 18 -7.41 10.18 7.01
N ILE A 19 -6.71 10.32 5.88
CA ILE A 19 -7.28 10.05 4.55
C ILE A 19 -7.70 8.58 4.44
N PHE A 20 -6.79 7.65 4.75
CA PHE A 20 -7.10 6.21 4.68
C PHE A 20 -8.20 5.78 5.67
N LEU A 21 -8.16 6.28 6.91
CA LEU A 21 -9.23 6.03 7.89
C LEU A 21 -10.56 6.65 7.45
N GLY A 22 -10.53 7.84 6.85
CA GLY A 22 -11.72 8.51 6.32
C GLY A 22 -12.36 7.74 5.18
N ILE A 23 -11.55 7.29 4.21
CA ILE A 23 -12.00 6.42 3.11
C ILE A 23 -12.55 5.11 3.67
N GLY A 24 -11.82 4.45 4.58
CA GLY A 24 -12.27 3.20 5.20
C GLY A 24 -13.59 3.36 5.95
N ALA A 25 -13.76 4.44 6.70
CA ALA A 25 -15.01 4.76 7.40
C ALA A 25 -16.16 5.04 6.43
N PHE A 26 -15.92 5.79 5.35
CA PHE A 26 -16.92 6.04 4.32
C PHE A 26 -17.37 4.75 3.65
N VAL A 27 -16.43 3.89 3.24
CA VAL A 27 -16.74 2.59 2.64
C VAL A 27 -17.45 1.68 3.64
N PHE A 28 -17.12 1.76 4.94
CA PHE A 28 -17.85 1.02 5.98
C PHE A 28 -19.31 1.46 6.09
N VAL A 29 -19.59 2.77 5.98
CA VAL A 29 -20.97 3.27 5.91
C VAL A 29 -21.68 2.71 4.67
N LEU A 30 -21.02 2.69 3.51
CA LEU A 30 -21.57 2.07 2.32
C LEU A 30 -21.81 0.58 2.49
N PHE A 31 -20.92 -0.15 3.15
CA PHE A 31 -21.11 -1.55 3.52
C PHE A 31 -22.39 -1.75 4.34
N VAL A 32 -22.62 -0.94 5.38
CA VAL A 32 -23.83 -1.07 6.22
C VAL A 32 -25.09 -0.81 5.41
N LEU A 33 -25.10 0.25 4.59
CA LEU A 33 -26.23 0.57 3.72
C LEU A 33 -26.48 -0.55 2.71
N TYR A 34 -25.44 -1.00 2.04
CA TYR A 34 -25.51 -2.03 1.01
C TYR A 34 -25.96 -3.38 1.57
N ALA A 35 -25.40 -3.80 2.71
CA ALA A 35 -25.78 -5.03 3.40
C ALA A 35 -27.25 -5.00 3.81
N ALA A 36 -27.78 -3.83 4.20
CA ALA A 36 -29.18 -3.67 4.57
C ALA A 36 -30.13 -3.67 3.36
N THR A 37 -29.69 -3.22 2.18
CA THR A 37 -30.57 -3.03 1.02
C THR A 37 -30.44 -4.08 -0.08
N SER A 38 -29.24 -4.65 -0.29
CA SER A 38 -28.93 -5.37 -1.53
C SER A 38 -29.20 -6.87 -1.48
N GLY A 39 -29.08 -7.50 -0.31
CA GLY A 39 -29.22 -8.96 -0.19
C GLY A 39 -28.19 -9.80 -0.98
N GLU A 40 -27.10 -9.18 -1.44
CA GLU A 40 -26.08 -9.81 -2.30
C GLU A 40 -24.77 -9.94 -1.50
N GLU A 41 -24.28 -11.18 -1.37
CA GLU A 41 -23.18 -11.52 -0.47
C GLU A 41 -21.80 -11.10 -1.00
N ALA A 42 -21.59 -11.12 -2.33
CA ALA A 42 -20.29 -10.80 -2.92
C ALA A 42 -19.97 -9.30 -2.78
N GLY A 43 -20.90 -8.42 -3.12
CA GLY A 43 -20.75 -6.98 -2.93
C GLY A 43 -20.59 -6.60 -1.46
N THR A 44 -21.35 -7.24 -0.58
CA THR A 44 -21.27 -7.02 0.87
C THR A 44 -19.88 -7.39 1.41
N THR A 45 -19.36 -8.55 1.00
CA THR A 45 -18.02 -9.02 1.39
C THR A 45 -16.94 -8.10 0.85
N MET A 46 -17.05 -7.68 -0.41
CA MET A 46 -16.09 -6.77 -1.05
C MET A 46 -16.02 -5.42 -0.33
N LEU A 47 -17.16 -4.80 -0.02
CA LEU A 47 -17.20 -3.53 0.71
C LEU A 47 -16.60 -3.65 2.12
N LEU A 48 -16.89 -4.75 2.81
CA LEU A 48 -16.30 -5.01 4.13
C LEU A 48 -14.77 -5.13 4.06
N LEU A 49 -14.25 -5.86 3.06
CA LEU A 49 -12.80 -6.02 2.88
C LEU A 49 -12.12 -4.70 2.51
N ILE A 50 -12.72 -3.88 1.65
CA ILE A 50 -12.18 -2.56 1.29
C ILE A 50 -12.17 -1.63 2.51
N ALA A 51 -13.25 -1.61 3.30
CA ALA A 51 -13.30 -0.86 4.55
C ALA A 51 -12.20 -1.32 5.52
N GLY A 52 -12.02 -2.63 5.66
CA GLY A 52 -10.96 -3.24 6.46
C GLY A 52 -9.55 -2.87 5.99
N LEU A 53 -9.29 -2.88 4.67
CA LEU A 53 -8.02 -2.46 4.08
C LEU A 53 -7.72 -0.98 4.36
N GLY A 54 -8.71 -0.11 4.22
CA GLY A 54 -8.57 1.31 4.58
C GLY A 54 -8.25 1.50 6.07
N ALA A 55 -8.94 0.76 6.94
CA ALA A 55 -8.68 0.76 8.38
C ALA A 55 -7.29 0.21 8.74
N LEU A 56 -6.83 -0.85 8.06
CA LEU A 56 -5.53 -1.46 8.27
C LEU A 56 -4.40 -0.49 7.87
N ALA A 57 -4.47 0.06 6.65
CA ALA A 57 -3.47 1.00 6.14
C ALA A 57 -3.45 2.28 6.98
N GLY A 58 -4.62 2.88 7.23
CA GLY A 58 -4.75 4.10 8.03
C GLY A 58 -4.32 3.88 9.49
N GLY A 59 -4.68 2.74 10.09
CA GLY A 59 -4.27 2.35 11.43
C GLY A 59 -2.76 2.14 11.55
N TYR A 60 -2.14 1.48 10.57
CA TYR A 60 -0.69 1.31 10.51
C TYR A 60 0.05 2.65 10.40
N LEU A 61 -0.39 3.55 9.52
CA LEU A 61 0.18 4.88 9.38
C LEU A 61 0.00 5.71 10.66
N LEU A 62 -1.17 5.65 11.30
CA LEU A 62 -1.41 6.33 12.57
C LEU A 62 -0.51 5.78 13.68
N HIS A 63 -0.31 4.47 13.70
CA HIS A 63 0.56 3.81 14.65
C HIS A 63 2.02 4.24 14.50
N GLN A 64 2.51 4.34 13.26
CA GLN A 64 3.83 4.88 12.97
C GLN A 64 3.94 6.37 13.34
N ALA A 65 2.93 7.19 12.99
CA ALA A 65 2.90 8.62 13.30
C ALA A 65 2.86 8.93 14.81
N ARG A 66 2.47 7.97 15.64
CA ARG A 66 2.54 8.07 17.11
C ARG A 66 3.92 7.72 17.68
N ARG A 67 4.70 6.92 16.95
CA ARG A 67 6.06 6.49 17.34
C ARG A 67 7.16 7.37 16.75
N ALA A 68 6.85 8.08 15.67
CA ALA A 68 7.78 9.02 15.07
C ALA A 68 8.09 10.16 16.07
N PRO A 69 9.38 10.49 16.31
CA PRO A 69 9.75 11.62 17.14
C PRO A 69 9.22 12.92 16.54
N ASP A 70 8.77 13.83 17.42
CA ASP A 70 8.16 15.10 17.04
C ASP A 70 9.08 15.91 16.11
N PRO A 71 8.66 16.21 14.87
CA PRO A 71 9.43 17.04 13.95
C PRO A 71 9.77 18.41 14.54
N ALA A 72 8.93 18.95 15.43
CA ALA A 72 9.19 20.23 16.09
C ALA A 72 10.33 20.16 17.12
N ARG A 73 10.63 18.96 17.65
CA ARG A 73 11.75 18.69 18.56
C ARG A 73 13.06 18.43 17.81
N ILE A 74 12.98 18.15 16.51
CA ILE A 74 14.10 17.97 15.59
C ILE A 74 14.22 19.27 14.78
N GLY A 75 14.79 20.31 15.38
CA GLY A 75 14.89 21.64 14.75
C GLY A 75 15.39 21.56 13.31
N GLY A 76 14.58 22.13 12.39
CA GLY A 76 14.69 22.45 10.95
C GLY A 76 15.83 21.98 10.03
N ASN A 77 16.75 21.13 10.47
CA ASN A 77 17.87 20.63 9.70
C ASN A 77 18.07 19.16 10.04
N ARG A 78 17.11 18.32 9.64
CA ARG A 78 17.41 16.91 9.44
C ARG A 78 18.34 16.87 8.23
N GLN A 79 19.63 17.03 8.51
CA GLN A 79 20.69 16.87 7.54
C GLN A 79 20.46 15.49 6.91
N VAL A 80 20.03 15.49 5.64
CA VAL A 80 19.80 14.29 4.83
C VAL A 80 21.18 13.69 4.62
N THR A 81 21.65 12.95 5.62
CA THR A 81 23.05 12.48 5.70
C THR A 81 23.17 11.01 5.34
N GLU A 82 22.04 10.32 5.19
CA GLU A 82 21.97 9.02 4.54
C GLU A 82 21.22 9.19 3.21
N GLU A 83 21.96 9.22 2.11
CA GLU A 83 21.39 8.91 0.80
C GLU A 83 20.74 7.53 0.92
N ALA A 84 19.41 7.49 0.86
CA ALA A 84 18.68 6.24 0.84
C ALA A 84 19.24 5.38 -0.30
N TYR A 85 19.58 4.12 -0.04
CA TYR A 85 20.08 3.24 -1.08
C TYR A 85 18.97 3.01 -2.11
N LEU A 86 19.11 3.61 -3.30
CA LEU A 86 18.26 3.36 -4.45
C LEU A 86 19.02 2.48 -5.45
N PRO A 87 18.58 1.25 -5.72
CA PRO A 87 19.13 0.44 -6.80
C PRO A 87 18.92 1.18 -8.14
N HIS A 88 20.01 1.50 -8.82
CA HIS A 88 19.98 2.29 -10.07
C HIS A 88 19.51 1.48 -11.29
N ALA A 89 19.60 0.15 -11.23
CA ALA A 89 19.07 -0.76 -12.23
C ALA A 89 18.85 -2.15 -11.61
N SER A 90 17.66 -2.74 -11.83
CA SER A 90 17.35 -4.10 -11.41
C SER A 90 16.52 -4.80 -12.48
N VAL A 91 17.00 -5.95 -12.99
CA VAL A 91 16.24 -6.76 -13.95
C VAL A 91 15.19 -7.64 -13.26
N TRP A 92 15.33 -7.87 -11.96
CA TRP A 92 14.51 -8.79 -11.17
C TRP A 92 13.01 -8.49 -11.16
N PRO A 93 12.54 -7.23 -11.04
CA PRO A 93 11.11 -6.92 -11.13
C PRO A 93 10.47 -7.35 -12.47
N LEU A 94 11.24 -7.37 -13.56
CA LEU A 94 10.77 -7.86 -14.85
C LEU A 94 10.51 -9.37 -14.80
N GLY A 95 11.41 -10.13 -14.17
CA GLY A 95 11.25 -11.58 -13.97
C GLY A 95 10.04 -11.93 -13.10
N ILE A 96 9.80 -11.17 -12.02
CA ILE A 96 8.60 -11.30 -11.18
C ILE A 96 7.34 -11.06 -12.02
N GLY A 97 7.31 -9.98 -12.80
CA GLY A 97 6.18 -9.66 -13.68
C GLY A 97 5.92 -10.74 -14.72
N ALA A 98 6.96 -11.22 -15.40
CA ALA A 98 6.86 -12.28 -16.40
C ALA A 98 6.34 -13.60 -15.78
N GLY A 99 6.88 -14.00 -14.62
CA GLY A 99 6.45 -15.19 -13.90
C GLY A 99 4.97 -15.13 -13.50
N CYS A 100 4.54 -13.99 -12.94
CA CYS A 100 3.14 -13.74 -12.60
C CYS A 100 2.22 -13.80 -13.82
N VAL A 101 2.61 -13.25 -14.97
CA VAL A 101 1.81 -13.31 -16.22
C VAL A 101 1.68 -14.75 -16.73
N VAL A 102 2.76 -15.53 -16.72
CA VAL A 102 2.72 -16.94 -17.12
C VAL A 102 1.82 -17.74 -16.18
N MET A 103 1.92 -17.51 -14.87
CA MET A 103 1.10 -18.18 -13.86
C MET A 103 -0.38 -17.79 -13.99
N ALA A 104 -0.69 -16.52 -14.20
CA ALA A 104 -2.06 -16.06 -14.46
C ALA A 104 -2.64 -16.69 -15.75
N ASN A 105 -1.85 -16.78 -16.82
CA ASN A 105 -2.25 -17.48 -18.04
C ASN A 105 -2.43 -18.99 -17.83
N GLY A 106 -1.70 -19.61 -16.90
CA GLY A 106 -1.90 -21.02 -16.54
C GLY A 106 -3.28 -21.32 -15.97
N LEU A 107 -3.95 -20.34 -15.36
CA LEU A 107 -5.35 -20.49 -14.93
C LEU A 107 -6.32 -20.62 -16.13
N ALA A 108 -5.95 -20.06 -17.30
CA ALA A 108 -6.76 -20.10 -18.51
C ALA A 108 -6.34 -21.21 -19.50
N LEU A 109 -5.02 -21.41 -19.68
CA LEU A 109 -4.43 -22.31 -20.68
C LEU A 109 -4.08 -23.71 -20.12
N GLY A 110 -4.19 -23.89 -18.80
CA GLY A 110 -4.00 -25.16 -18.13
C GLY A 110 -2.89 -25.16 -17.07
N ALA A 111 -3.06 -26.01 -16.05
CA ALA A 111 -2.23 -26.05 -14.85
C ALA A 111 -0.73 -26.34 -15.12
N TRP A 112 -0.38 -26.87 -16.29
CA TRP A 112 1.00 -27.13 -16.68
C TRP A 112 1.85 -25.84 -16.74
N ALA A 113 1.24 -24.69 -17.03
CA ALA A 113 1.93 -23.39 -17.06
C ALA A 113 2.06 -22.74 -15.66
N LEU A 114 1.38 -23.26 -14.63
CA LEU A 114 1.51 -22.76 -13.25
C LEU A 114 2.89 -23.05 -12.68
N LEU A 115 3.39 -24.27 -12.85
CA LEU A 115 4.71 -24.67 -12.36
C LEU A 115 5.86 -23.80 -12.90
N PRO A 116 6.02 -23.61 -14.23
CA PRO A 116 7.09 -22.76 -14.75
C PRO A 116 6.91 -21.28 -14.37
N GLY A 117 5.66 -20.77 -14.32
CA GLY A 117 5.39 -19.41 -13.86
C GLY A 117 5.76 -19.19 -12.39
N ALA A 118 5.42 -20.14 -11.52
CA ALA A 118 5.76 -20.11 -10.10
C ALA A 118 7.28 -20.17 -9.90
N LEU A 119 7.98 -21.08 -10.59
CA LEU A 119 9.43 -21.20 -10.52
C LEU A 119 10.12 -19.91 -10.96
N LEU A 120 9.68 -19.30 -12.06
CA LEU A 120 10.24 -18.04 -12.54
C LEU A 120 10.02 -16.90 -11.54
N THR A 121 8.83 -16.83 -10.94
CA THR A 121 8.51 -15.84 -9.92
C THR A 121 9.41 -16.00 -8.69
N VAL A 122 9.53 -17.22 -8.16
CA VAL A 122 10.36 -17.51 -6.98
C VAL A 122 11.83 -17.22 -7.28
N ALA A 123 12.35 -17.66 -8.42
CA ALA A 123 13.74 -17.38 -8.82
C ALA A 123 14.01 -15.88 -8.94
N SER A 124 13.02 -15.10 -9.41
CA SER A 124 13.14 -13.65 -9.56
C SER A 124 13.01 -12.88 -8.25
N VAL A 125 12.34 -13.45 -7.24
CA VAL A 125 12.27 -12.88 -5.88
C VAL A 125 13.56 -13.13 -5.10
N LEU A 126 14.24 -14.26 -5.36
CA LEU A 126 15.48 -14.64 -4.68
C LEU A 126 16.74 -13.96 -5.24
N GLY A 127 16.67 -13.43 -6.47
CA GLY A 127 17.78 -12.73 -7.13
C GLY A 127 17.82 -11.25 -6.83
#